data_AF-A0A3G5T2X1-F1
#
_entry.id   AF-A0A3G5T2X1-F1
#
_cell.length_a   1.000
_cell.length_b   1.000
_cell.length_c   1.000
_cell.angle_alpha   90.00
_cell.angle_beta   90.00
_cell.angle_gamma   90.00
#
_symmetry.space_group_name_H-M   'P 1'
#
loop_
_entity.id
_entity.type
_entity.pdbx_description
1 polymer ?
#
loop_
_entity_poly.entity_id
_entity_poly.type
_entity_poly.pdbx_seq_one_letter_code
_entity_poly.pdbx_strand_id
1 'polypeptide(L)'
;MANLTLTIDEDLLRRARIRALEQGESVNSLVRDWLESYAAGNRQRDVTEEIIAVAGRARASSGSAGRVWTRDNVYEERLSQHD
;
A
#
# COMPACT_ATOMS: atom_id res chain seq x y z
N MET A 1 13.47 -0.87 22.33
CA MET A 1 13.78 -1.97 21.38
C MET A 1 13.40 -3.28 22.05
N ALA A 2 12.81 -4.21 21.31
CA ALA A 2 12.47 -5.55 21.81
C ALA A 2 13.42 -6.58 21.16
N ASN A 3 13.70 -7.68 21.87
CA ASN A 3 14.54 -8.76 21.37
C ASN A 3 13.67 -9.95 20.97
N LEU A 4 14.01 -10.59 19.85
CA LEU A 4 13.37 -11.80 19.35
C LEU A 4 14.41 -12.94 19.35
N THR A 5 14.09 -14.05 20.01
CA THR A 5 14.90 -15.28 19.99
C THR A 5 14.16 -16.34 19.16
N LEU A 6 14.82 -16.88 18.14
CA LEU A 6 14.27 -17.90 17.27
C LEU A 6 15.16 -19.16 17.35
N THR A 7 14.54 -20.32 17.49
CA THR A 7 15.24 -21.60 17.29
C THR A 7 15.15 -21.97 15.82
N ILE A 8 16.31 -22.07 15.17
CA ILE A 8 16.43 -22.34 13.73
C ILE A 8 17.48 -23.43 13.55
N ASP A 9 17.28 -24.30 12.57
CA ASP A 9 18.29 -25.25 12.12
C ASP A 9 19.65 -24.54 11.86
N GLU A 10 20.73 -25.12 12.37
CA GLU A 10 22.06 -24.50 12.35
C GLU A 10 22.59 -24.35 10.92
N ASP A 11 22.40 -25.37 10.08
CA ASP A 11 22.84 -25.36 8.69
C ASP A 11 22.06 -24.34 7.87
N LEU A 12 20.76 -24.22 8.11
CA LEU A 12 19.94 -23.17 7.51
C LEU A 12 20.44 -21.77 7.90
N LEU A 13 20.68 -21.52 9.19
CA LEU A 13 21.15 -20.23 9.68
C LEU A 13 22.53 -19.88 9.11
N ARG A 14 23.43 -20.86 9.02
CA ARG A 14 24.77 -20.69 8.43
C ARG A 14 24.69 -20.29 6.96
N ARG A 15 23.89 -20.99 6.15
CA ARG A 15 23.69 -20.64 4.73
C ARG A 15 23.07 -19.25 4.56
N ALA A 16 22.09 -18.91 5.39
CA ALA A 16 21.47 -17.59 5.37
C ALA A 16 22.47 -16.47 5.69
N ARG A 17 23.36 -16.69 6.67
CA ARG A 17 24.42 -15.73 7.03
C ARG A 17 25.41 -15.52 5.89
N ILE A 18 25.88 -16.59 5.26
CA ILE A 18 26.80 -16.49 4.11
C ILE A 18 26.16 -15.66 3.00
N ARG A 19 24.92 -16.00 2.63
CA ARG A 19 24.18 -15.28 1.58
C ARG A 19 23.95 -13.81 1.92
N ALA A 20 23.60 -13.50 3.18
CA ALA A 20 23.40 -12.12 3.60
C ALA A 20 24.71 -11.33 3.49
N LEU A 21 25.83 -11.91 3.93
CA LEU A 21 27.15 -11.28 3.83
C LEU A 21 27.57 -11.03 2.37
N GLU A 22 27.31 -11.98 1.46
CA GLU A 22 27.53 -11.79 0.02
C GLU A 22 26.75 -10.60 -0.55
N GLN A 23 25.61 -10.25 0.06
CA GLN A 23 24.76 -9.13 -0.32
C GLN A 23 25.08 -7.84 0.47
N GLY A 24 26.08 -7.85 1.34
CA GLY A 24 26.40 -6.73 2.22
C GLY A 24 25.39 -6.50 3.34
N GLU A 25 24.57 -7.51 3.65
CA GLU A 25 23.47 -7.46 4.61
C GLU A 25 23.71 -8.41 5.80
N SER A 26 22.82 -8.33 6.80
CA SER A 26 22.79 -9.29 7.91
C SER A 26 21.45 -9.99 8.02
N VAL A 27 21.45 -11.22 8.56
CA VAL A 27 20.20 -11.96 8.82
C VAL A 27 19.25 -11.17 9.74
N ASN A 28 19.79 -10.42 10.71
CA ASN A 28 18.96 -9.57 11.58
C ASN A 28 18.30 -8.41 10.81
N SER A 29 18.99 -7.83 9.83
CA SER A 29 18.44 -6.81 8.92
C SER A 29 17.27 -7.39 8.13
N LEU A 30 17.51 -8.54 7.49
CA LEU A 30 16.49 -9.22 6.69
C LEU A 30 15.25 -9.62 7.50
N VAL A 31 15.43 -10.14 8.71
CA VAL A 31 14.30 -10.51 9.59
C VAL A 31 13.53 -9.27 10.01
N ARG A 32 14.21 -8.16 10.30
CA ARG A 32 13.56 -6.89 10.64
C ARG A 32 12.72 -6.38 9.48
N ASP A 33 13.31 -6.29 8.29
CA ASP A 33 12.62 -5.78 7.09
C ASP A 33 11.41 -6.65 6.73
N TRP A 34 11.57 -7.96 6.88
CA TRP A 34 10.47 -8.89 6.69
C TRP A 34 9.35 -8.68 7.72
N LEU A 35 9.68 -8.53 9.01
CA LEU A 35 8.70 -8.27 10.06
C LEU A 35 8.01 -6.93 9.89
N GLU A 36 8.72 -5.89 9.44
CA GLU A 36 8.14 -4.60 9.10
C GLU A 36 7.16 -4.72 7.93
N SER A 37 7.55 -5.46 6.89
CA SER A 37 6.68 -5.72 5.73
C SER A 37 5.46 -6.58 6.11
N TYR A 38 5.66 -7.57 6.97
CA TYR A 38 4.60 -8.45 7.47
C TYR A 38 3.60 -7.68 8.34
N ALA A 39 4.10 -6.89 9.30
CA ALA A 39 3.29 -6.09 10.21
C ALA A 39 2.63 -4.90 9.51
N ALA A 40 3.23 -4.37 8.44
CA ALA A 40 2.62 -3.36 7.58
C ALA A 40 1.30 -3.83 6.97
N GLY A 41 1.07 -5.15 6.90
CA GLY A 41 -0.08 -5.72 6.22
C GLY A 41 -0.09 -5.38 4.74
N ASN A 42 -1.12 -5.83 4.03
CA ASN A 42 -1.29 -5.48 2.64
C ASN A 42 -1.94 -4.09 2.54
N ARG A 43 -1.29 -3.05 3.09
CA ARG A 43 -1.78 -1.66 3.13
C ARG A 43 -2.37 -1.20 1.80
N GLN A 44 -1.84 -1.68 0.68
CA GLN A 44 -2.36 -1.41 -0.66
C GLN A 44 -3.75 -2.03 -0.91
N ARG A 45 -4.00 -3.26 -0.44
CA ARG A 45 -5.33 -3.87 -0.44
C ARG A 45 -6.26 -3.13 0.51
N ASP A 46 -5.80 -2.77 1.70
CA ASP A 46 -6.61 -2.05 2.68
C ASP A 46 -7.07 -0.68 2.14
N VAL A 47 -6.16 0.07 1.50
CA VAL A 47 -6.49 1.35 0.84
C VAL A 47 -7.44 1.14 -0.34
N THR A 48 -7.25 0.08 -1.12
CA THR A 48 -8.13 -0.21 -2.26
C THR A 48 -9.54 -0.56 -1.79
N GLU A 49 -9.67 -1.38 -0.75
CA GLU A 49 -10.95 -1.72 -0.13
C GLU A 49 -11.60 -0.49 0.49
N GLU A 50 -10.83 0.38 1.13
CA GLU A 50 -11.32 1.65 1.67
C GLU A 50 -11.85 2.57 0.55
N ILE A 51 -11.12 2.72 -0.55
CA ILE A 51 -11.56 3.49 -1.73
C ILE A 51 -12.85 2.91 -2.30
N ILE A 52 -12.94 1.60 -2.49
CA ILE A 52 -14.15 0.93 -2.99
C ILE A 52 -15.32 1.14 -2.03
N ALA A 53 -15.08 1.04 -0.72
CA ALA A 53 -16.10 1.26 0.29
C ALA A 53 -16.60 2.73 0.29
N VAL A 54 -15.70 3.70 0.13
CA VAL A 54 -16.05 5.12 -0.03
C VAL A 54 -16.85 5.35 -1.31
N ALA A 55 -16.40 4.79 -2.44
CA ALA A 55 -17.09 4.89 -3.73
C ALA A 55 -18.49 4.27 -3.68
N GLY A 56 -18.65 3.11 -3.03
CA GLY A 56 -19.95 2.46 -2.84
C GLY A 56 -20.94 3.24 -1.98
N ARG A 57 -20.45 4.10 -1.07
CA ARG A 57 -21.29 5.01 -0.28
C ARG A 57 -21.56 6.35 -0.97
N ALA A 58 -20.81 6.68 -2.01
CA ALA A 58 -20.97 7.94 -2.71
C ALA A 58 -22.34 7.97 -3.42
N ARG A 59 -23.09 9.06 -3.21
CA ARG A 59 -24.33 9.34 -3.95
C ARG A 59 -24.06 9.99 -5.32
N ALA A 60 -22.83 10.44 -5.55
CA ALA A 60 -22.43 11.03 -6.81
C ALA A 60 -22.40 9.97 -7.91
N SER A 61 -23.01 10.29 -9.04
CA SER A 61 -23.13 9.42 -10.20
C SER A 61 -23.11 10.26 -11.47
N SER A 62 -22.60 9.69 -12.56
CA SER A 62 -22.68 10.29 -13.90
C SER A 62 -24.12 10.37 -14.44
N GLY A 63 -25.13 9.98 -13.66
CA GLY A 63 -26.53 9.89 -14.08
C GLY A 63 -26.77 8.69 -15.00
N SER A 64 -28.03 8.43 -15.33
CA SER A 64 -28.44 7.27 -16.14
C SER A 64 -27.87 7.25 -17.56
N ALA A 65 -27.46 8.41 -18.08
CA ALA A 65 -26.92 8.55 -19.43
C ALA A 65 -25.38 8.65 -19.49
N GLY A 66 -24.69 8.62 -18.34
CA GLY A 66 -23.22 8.71 -18.30
C GLY A 66 -22.70 10.08 -18.73
N ARG A 67 -22.97 11.13 -17.94
CA ARG A 67 -22.42 12.48 -18.14
C ARG A 67 -20.92 12.43 -18.43
N VAL A 68 -20.55 13.07 -19.53
CA VAL A 68 -19.17 13.33 -19.92
C VAL A 68 -18.89 14.79 -19.65
N TRP A 69 -17.81 15.07 -18.92
CA TRP A 69 -17.33 16.43 -18.71
C TRP A 69 -16.14 16.71 -19.61
N THR A 70 -16.17 17.84 -20.30
CA THR A 70 -14.97 18.45 -20.86
C THR A 70 -14.47 19.49 -19.87
N ARG A 71 -13.16 19.75 -19.88
CA ARG A 71 -12.55 20.80 -19.05
C ARG A 71 -13.26 22.13 -19.25
N ASP A 72 -13.53 22.49 -20.50
CA ASP A 72 -14.09 23.79 -20.87
C ASP A 72 -15.52 23.95 -20.34
N ASN A 73 -16.37 22.91 -20.44
CA ASN A 73 -17.73 22.92 -19.87
C ASN A 73 -17.73 23.08 -18.34
N VAL A 74 -16.81 22.41 -17.63
CA VAL A 74 -16.72 22.52 -16.16
C VAL A 74 -16.25 23.92 -15.74
N TYR A 75 -15.35 24.52 -16.51
CA TYR A 75 -14.91 25.89 -16.27
C TYR A 75 -16.06 26.88 -16.44
N GLU A 76 -16.84 26.77 -17.51
CA GLU A 76 -18.02 27.61 -17.77
C GLU A 76 -19.11 27.43 -16.69
N GLU A 77 -19.40 26.21 -16.26
CA GLU A 77 -20.34 25.92 -15.16
C GLU A 77 -19.87 26.50 -13.80
N ARG A 78 -18.56 26.50 -13.53
CA ARG A 78 -18.00 27.04 -12.29
C ARG A 78 -17.99 28.57 -12.27
N LEU A 79 -17.68 29.19 -13.40
CA LEU A 79 -17.69 30.65 -13.56
C LEU A 79 -19.10 31.22 -13.43
N SER A 80 -20.10 30.53 -14.00
CA SER A 80 -21.51 30.95 -13.95
C SER A 80 -22.19 30.76 -12.59
N GLN A 81 -21.56 30.07 -11.62
CA GLN A 81 -22.06 29.94 -10.24
C GLN A 81 -21.61 31.08 -9.31
N HIS A 82 -20.76 31.99 -9.80
CA HIS A 82 -20.18 33.09 -9.02
C HIS A 82 -20.62 34.49 -9.49
N ASP A 83 -21.55 34.57 -10.44
CA ASP A 83 -22.32 35.77 -10.83
C ASP A 83 -23.77 35.68 -10.31
#